data_AF-A0A1Y5H3Q7-F1
#
_entry.id   AF-A0A1Y5H3Q7-F1
#
_cell.length_a   1.000
_cell.length_b   1.000
_cell.length_c   1.000
_cell.angle_alpha   90.00
_cell.angle_beta   90.00
_cell.angle_gamma   90.00
#
_symmetry.space_group_name_H-M   'P 1'
#
loop_
_entity.id
_entity.type
_entity.pdbx_description
1 polymer ?
#
loop_
_entity_poly.entity_id
_entity_poly.type
_entity_poly.pdbx_seq_one_letter_code
_entity_poly.pdbx_strand_id
1 'polypeptide(L)'
;MTALLTSSPSILSLEAIEDSLIIEINFIAYRKLMLQNDELKLFQIYYLEKNWLLAKESREIEFVQNDASARYLCFINEYPALKDRLPQYHIASYLGITPTQLSRIKKNL
;
A
#
# COMPACT_ATOMS: atom_id res chain seq x y z
N MET A 1 6.59 -0.23 9.56
CA MET A 1 6.99 0.91 10.42
C MET A 1 6.61 0.70 11.89
N THR A 2 5.39 0.23 12.20
CA THR A 2 4.97 -0.03 13.60
C THR A 2 5.96 -0.91 14.37
N ALA A 3 6.28 -2.10 13.86
CA ALA A 3 7.26 -3.02 14.45
C ALA A 3 8.61 -2.36 14.78
N LEU A 4 9.12 -1.50 13.89
CA LEU A 4 10.37 -0.77 14.08
C LEU A 4 10.24 0.30 15.18
N LEU A 5 9.11 1.02 15.23
CA LEU A 5 8.86 2.05 16.24
C LEU A 5 8.58 1.46 17.63
N THR A 6 7.91 0.32 17.70
CA THR A 6 7.58 -0.39 18.94
C THR A 6 8.65 -1.39 19.38
N SER A 7 9.71 -1.56 18.58
CA SER A 7 10.75 -2.58 18.80
C SER A 7 10.15 -3.99 19.02
N SER A 8 9.12 -4.33 18.25
CA SER A 8 8.43 -5.62 18.32
C SER A 8 8.52 -6.36 16.98
N PRO A 9 8.37 -7.70 16.96
CA PRO A 9 8.28 -8.44 15.69
C PRO A 9 7.17 -7.92 14.78
N SER A 10 7.37 -8.01 13.46
CA SER A 10 6.33 -7.71 12.49
C SER A 10 5.24 -8.78 12.54
N ILE A 11 3.98 -8.35 12.52
CA ILE A 11 2.82 -9.25 12.35
C ILE A 11 2.52 -9.56 10.89
N LEU A 12 3.22 -8.89 9.95
CA LEU A 12 3.08 -9.07 8.51
C LEU A 12 4.40 -9.58 7.92
N SER A 13 4.30 -10.46 6.95
CA SER A 13 5.40 -10.84 6.05
C SER A 13 5.30 -10.08 4.74
N LEU A 14 6.43 -9.92 4.06
CA LEU A 14 6.51 -9.36 2.71
C LEU A 14 7.05 -10.44 1.77
N GLU A 15 6.44 -10.57 0.61
CA GLU A 15 6.84 -11.51 -0.42
C GLU A 15 6.97 -10.75 -1.75
N ALA A 16 8.07 -10.97 -2.46
CA ALA A 16 8.24 -10.47 -3.80
C ALA A 16 7.52 -11.42 -4.78
N ILE A 17 6.56 -10.89 -5.51
CA ILE A 17 5.77 -11.66 -6.50
C ILE A 17 6.46 -11.76 -7.88
N GLU A 18 7.60 -11.11 -8.02
CA GLU A 18 8.43 -11.01 -9.22
C GLU A 18 9.87 -10.70 -8.83
N ASP A 19 10.81 -10.89 -9.76
CA ASP A 19 12.22 -10.56 -9.55
C ASP A 19 12.37 -9.11 -9.11
N SER A 20 12.92 -8.92 -7.90
CA SER A 20 12.91 -7.64 -7.20
C SER A 20 14.27 -7.32 -6.61
N LEU A 21 14.65 -6.04 -6.64
CA LEU A 21 15.78 -5.51 -5.89
C LEU A 21 15.26 -4.85 -4.61
N ILE A 22 15.77 -5.27 -3.46
CA ILE A 22 15.37 -4.75 -2.16
C ILE A 22 16.51 -3.89 -1.59
N ILE A 23 16.16 -2.67 -1.18
CA ILE A 23 17.07 -1.78 -0.45
C ILE A 23 16.71 -1.86 1.03
N GLU A 24 17.62 -2.38 1.83
CA GLU A 24 17.49 -2.41 3.28
C GLU A 24 18.18 -1.20 3.91
N ILE A 25 17.50 -0.56 4.85
CA ILE A 25 18.02 0.59 5.60
C ILE A 25 18.01 0.23 7.08
N ASN A 26 19.16 0.40 7.74
CA ASN A 26 19.23 0.27 9.19
C ASN A 26 18.38 1.36 9.85
N PHE A 27 17.27 0.95 10.46
CA PHE A 27 16.30 1.86 11.05
C PHE A 27 16.90 2.77 12.14
N ILE A 28 17.76 2.22 13.01
CA ILE A 28 18.36 2.98 14.11
C ILE A 28 19.30 4.05 13.56
N ALA A 29 20.17 3.69 12.61
CA ALA A 29 21.08 4.62 11.97
C ALA A 29 20.32 5.71 11.19
N TYR A 30 19.28 5.32 10.45
CA TYR A 30 18.42 6.26 9.73
C TYR A 30 17.71 7.24 10.66
N ARG A 31 17.16 6.77 11.78
CA ARG A 31 16.54 7.62 12.80
C ARG A 31 17.52 8.62 13.39
N LYS A 32 18.75 8.19 13.69
CA LYS A 32 19.81 9.09 14.17
C LYS A 32 20.16 10.15 13.14
N LEU A 33 20.35 9.77 11.88
CA LEU A 33 20.65 10.68 10.79
C LEU A 33 19.52 11.71 10.58
N MET A 34 18.27 11.25 10.60
CA MET A 34 17.08 12.10 10.45
C MET A 34 16.95 13.14 11.56
N LEU A 35 17.37 12.84 12.79
CA LEU A 35 17.37 13.82 13.88
C LEU A 35 18.48 14.87 13.75
N GLN A 36 19.54 14.56 13.00
CA GLN A 36 20.69 15.44 12.77
C GLN A 36 20.57 16.28 11.49
N ASN A 37 19.61 15.98 10.62
CA ASN A 37 19.43 16.64 9.33
C ASN A 37 17.97 17.07 9.15
N ASP A 38 17.73 18.39 9.11
CA ASP A 38 16.38 18.95 9.02
C ASP A 38 15.69 18.69 7.67
N GLU A 39 16.43 18.62 6.57
CA GLU A 39 15.86 18.27 5.26
C GLU A 39 15.33 16.83 5.26
N LEU A 40 16.08 15.90 5.87
CA LEU A 40 15.65 14.51 5.98
C LEU A 40 14.44 14.38 6.92
N LYS A 41 14.38 15.21 7.98
CA LYS A 41 13.21 15.30 8.87
C LYS A 41 11.98 15.81 8.13
N LEU A 42 12.11 16.89 7.34
CA LEU A 42 11.03 17.43 6.51
C LEU A 42 10.57 16.43 5.46
N PHE A 43 11.51 15.74 4.79
CA PHE A 43 11.19 14.65 3.89
C PHE A 43 10.35 13.58 4.59
N GLN A 44 10.75 13.14 5.78
CA GLN A 44 9.99 12.15 6.55
C GLN A 44 8.59 12.66 6.91
N ILE A 45 8.44 13.93 7.31
CA ILE A 45 7.14 14.53 7.63
C ILE A 45 6.23 14.51 6.40
N TYR A 46 6.69 15.04 5.27
CA TYR A 46 5.90 15.08 4.03
C TYR A 46 5.57 13.68 3.50
N TYR A 47 6.50 12.73 3.65
CA TYR A 47 6.24 11.34 3.32
C TYR A 47 5.09 10.76 4.15
N LEU A 48 5.07 11.02 5.46
CA LEU A 48 4.01 10.54 6.35
C LEU A 48 2.66 11.21 6.07
N GLU A 49 2.64 12.53 5.85
CA GLU A 49 1.43 13.26 5.49
C GLU A 49 0.81 12.71 4.21
N LYS A 50 1.62 12.56 3.15
CA LYS A 50 1.12 12.07 1.86
C LYS A 50 0.66 10.61 1.92
N ASN A 51 1.52 9.72 2.43
CA ASN A 51 1.29 8.27 2.26
C ASN A 51 0.55 7.64 3.44
N TRP A 52 0.72 8.17 4.66
CA TRP A 52 0.15 7.57 5.86
C TRP A 52 -1.11 8.27 6.34
N LEU A 53 -1.24 9.58 6.11
CA LEU A 53 -2.46 10.32 6.40
C LEU A 53 -3.38 10.34 5.18
N LEU A 54 -3.03 11.11 4.14
CA LEU A 54 -3.94 11.38 3.02
C LEU A 54 -4.31 10.12 2.23
N ALA A 55 -3.33 9.32 1.80
CA ALA A 55 -3.62 8.11 1.01
C ALA A 55 -4.37 7.04 1.81
N LYS A 56 -4.00 6.85 3.09
CA LYS A 56 -4.64 5.85 3.96
C LYS A 56 -6.08 6.23 4.29
N GLU A 57 -6.32 7.49 4.67
CA GLU A 57 -7.64 8.02 4.96
C GLU A 57 -8.55 7.94 3.73
N SER A 58 -8.07 8.37 2.56
CA SER A 58 -8.85 8.29 1.33
C SER A 58 -9.24 6.84 1.00
N ARG A 59 -8.34 5.88 1.20
CA ARG A 59 -8.63 4.46 0.99
C ARG A 59 -9.65 3.92 2.00
N GLU A 60 -9.56 4.31 3.27
CA GLU A 60 -10.52 3.89 4.29
C GLU A 60 -11.93 4.42 3.97
N ILE A 61 -12.04 5.67 3.53
CA ILE A 61 -13.29 6.27 3.07
C ILE A 61 -13.83 5.51 1.85
N GLU A 62 -12.98 5.22 0.86
CA GLU A 62 -13.36 4.44 -0.33
C GLU A 62 -13.92 3.07 0.04
N PHE A 63 -13.30 2.38 1.01
CA PHE A 63 -13.76 1.08 1.48
C PHE A 63 -15.13 1.13 2.15
N VAL A 64 -15.45 2.22 2.83
CA VAL A 64 -16.73 2.44 3.52
C VAL A 64 -17.82 2.90 2.54
N GLN A 65 -17.48 3.79 1.60
CA GLN A 65 -18.46 4.48 0.75
C GLN A 65 -18.71 3.78 -0.58
N ASN A 66 -17.70 3.16 -1.18
CA ASN A 66 -17.79 2.60 -2.52
C ASN A 66 -18.14 1.12 -2.52
N ASP A 67 -18.97 0.72 -3.48
CA ASP A 67 -19.16 -0.69 -3.79
C ASP A 67 -17.93 -1.31 -4.47
N ALA A 68 -17.94 -2.63 -4.57
CA ALA A 68 -16.83 -3.40 -5.13
C ALA A 68 -16.48 -3.03 -6.59
N SER A 69 -17.47 -2.63 -7.39
CA SER A 69 -17.26 -2.26 -8.80
C SER A 69 -16.58 -0.91 -8.90
N ALA A 70 -17.05 0.07 -8.13
CA ALA A 70 -16.43 1.38 -8.02
C ALA A 70 -14.98 1.28 -7.53
N ARG A 71 -14.71 0.45 -6.51
CA ARG A 71 -13.33 0.21 -6.02
C ARG A 71 -12.43 -0.42 -7.09
N TYR A 72 -12.96 -1.35 -7.89
CA TYR A 72 -12.19 -1.94 -8.99
C TYR A 72 -11.86 -0.90 -10.07
N LEU A 73 -12.81 -0.02 -10.42
CA LEU A 73 -12.58 1.07 -11.37
C LEU A 73 -11.53 2.07 -10.86
N CYS A 74 -11.58 2.43 -9.57
CA CYS A 74 -10.55 3.25 -8.93
C CYS A 74 -9.17 2.58 -9.04
N PHE A 75 -9.08 1.28 -8.70
CA PHE A 75 -7.82 0.53 -8.78
C PHE A 75 -7.19 0.53 -10.18
N ILE A 76 -7.97 0.27 -11.24
CA ILE A 76 -7.40 0.23 -12.60
C ILE A 76 -6.99 1.61 -13.12
N ASN A 77 -7.62 2.68 -12.62
CA ASN A 77 -7.28 4.05 -12.97
C ASN A 77 -6.03 4.53 -12.23
N GLU A 78 -5.89 4.17 -10.95
CA GLU A 78 -4.75 4.55 -10.12
C GLU A 78 -3.50 3.71 -10.44
N TYR A 79 -3.69 2.42 -10.75
CA TYR A 79 -2.61 1.47 -11.00
C TYR A 79 -2.74 0.75 -12.35
N PRO A 80 -2.75 1.50 -13.48
CA PRO A 80 -3.00 0.92 -14.81
C PRO A 80 -1.97 -0.15 -15.18
N ALA A 81 -0.71 0.01 -14.75
CA ALA A 81 0.36 -0.94 -15.02
C ALA A 81 0.30 -2.23 -14.18
N LEU A 82 -0.45 -2.23 -13.05
CA LEU A 82 -0.49 -3.40 -12.15
C LEU A 82 -1.58 -4.40 -12.53
N LYS A 83 -2.66 -3.95 -13.17
CA LYS A 83 -3.80 -4.79 -13.54
C LYS A 83 -3.40 -6.08 -14.26
N ASP A 84 -2.46 -5.97 -15.20
CA ASP A 84 -2.05 -7.10 -16.05
C ASP A 84 -0.86 -7.89 -15.48
N ARG A 85 -0.20 -7.35 -14.44
CA ARG A 85 0.94 -7.98 -13.76
C ARG A 85 0.52 -8.80 -12.56
N LEU A 86 -0.64 -8.50 -11.98
CA LEU A 86 -1.12 -9.14 -10.76
C LEU A 86 -2.08 -10.29 -11.05
N PRO A 87 -1.88 -11.47 -10.42
CA PRO A 87 -2.91 -12.49 -10.34
C PRO A 87 -4.22 -11.94 -9.78
N GLN A 88 -5.35 -12.44 -10.30
CA GLN A 88 -6.67 -11.94 -9.94
C GLN A 88 -6.98 -12.01 -8.44
N TYR A 89 -6.46 -13.03 -7.73
CA TYR A 89 -6.71 -13.17 -6.30
C TYR A 89 -6.02 -12.07 -5.47
N HIS A 90 -4.87 -11.56 -5.91
CA HIS A 90 -4.21 -10.42 -5.26
C HIS A 90 -5.04 -9.15 -5.43
N ILE A 91 -5.57 -8.90 -6.63
CA ILE A 91 -6.46 -7.77 -6.88
C ILE A 91 -7.75 -7.90 -6.05
N ALA A 92 -8.35 -9.09 -6.00
CA ALA A 92 -9.56 -9.32 -5.20
C ALA A 92 -9.33 -9.09 -3.70
N SER A 93 -8.21 -9.58 -3.17
CA SER A 93 -7.80 -9.34 -1.78
C SER A 93 -7.57 -7.86 -1.51
N TYR A 94 -6.90 -7.13 -2.41
CA TYR A 94 -6.68 -5.68 -2.31
C TYR A 94 -7.99 -4.89 -2.21
N LEU A 95 -9.04 -5.33 -2.91
CA LEU A 95 -10.37 -4.71 -2.97
C LEU A 95 -11.33 -5.18 -1.86
N GLY A 96 -10.90 -6.15 -1.03
CA GLY A 96 -11.72 -6.74 0.03
C GLY A 96 -12.89 -7.58 -0.47
N ILE A 97 -12.73 -8.30 -1.59
CA ILE A 97 -13.76 -9.16 -2.19
C ILE A 97 -13.20 -10.53 -2.56
N THR A 98 -14.08 -11.48 -2.88
CA THR A 98 -13.66 -12.80 -3.37
C THR A 98 -13.20 -12.74 -4.83
N PRO A 99 -12.28 -13.62 -5.27
CA PRO A 99 -11.89 -13.72 -6.68
C PRO A 99 -13.09 -13.93 -7.62
N THR A 100 -14.09 -14.72 -7.18
CA THR A 100 -15.33 -14.96 -7.93
C THR A 100 -16.17 -13.71 -8.11
N GLN A 101 -16.30 -12.87 -7.07
CA GLN A 101 -16.97 -11.58 -7.17
C GLN A 101 -16.24 -10.67 -8.17
N LEU A 102 -14.90 -10.60 -8.10
CA LEU A 102 -14.10 -9.83 -9.06
C LEU A 102 -14.29 -10.31 -10.50
N SER A 103 -14.35 -11.63 -10.75
CA SER A 103 -14.66 -12.16 -12.08
C SER A 103 -16.00 -11.66 -12.62
N ARG A 104 -17.03 -11.60 -11.76
CA ARG A 104 -18.36 -11.12 -12.15
C ARG A 104 -18.34 -9.64 -12.48
N ILE A 105 -17.67 -8.82 -11.66
CA ILE A 105 -17.51 -7.38 -11.90
C ILE A 105 -16.83 -7.15 -13.25
N LYS A 106 -15.71 -7.83 -13.52
CA LYS A 106 -14.98 -7.73 -14.80
C LYS A 106 -15.80 -8.16 -16.02
N LYS A 107 -16.81 -9.01 -15.86
CA LYS A 107 -17.68 -9.46 -16.95
C LYS A 107 -18.82 -8.47 -17.25
N ASN A 108 -19.22 -7.70 -16.24
CA ASN A 108 -20.33 -6.75 -16.33
C ASN A 108 -19.89 -5.32 -16.69
N LEU A 109 -18.57 -5.08 -16.73
CA LEU A 109 -17.92 -3.86 -17.20
C LEU A 109 -17.43 -4.08 -18.64
#